data_AF-A0A965D6S6-F1
#
_entry.id   AF-A0A965D6S6-F1
#
_cell.length_a   1.000
_cell.length_b   1.000
_cell.length_c   1.000
_cell.angle_alpha   90.00
_cell.angle_beta   90.00
_cell.angle_gamma   90.00
#
_symmetry.space_group_name_H-M   'P 1'
#
loop_
_entity.id
_entity.type
_entity.pdbx_description
1 polymer ?
#
loop_
_entity_poly.entity_id
_entity_poly.type
_entity_poly.pdbx_seq_one_letter_code
_entity_poly.pdbx_strand_id
1 'polypeptide(L)'
;ENGKLRKASWGEALSAVAAAMKGKKVAGLVGDLVSTEAAFALTQMVQGLGGNVECRVDNARLPIGNRSGYVGTASIEDIDSAKFIQLIGTNPCDEAPVLNSRIRRAWANSANIGLVGQAADLTYEYTHVGTDRTALTGLLGKKHGAILDAPSVVIVGQGAIREADGAAVLAAAMQLAEETQSKLMILHTAASRVGAMDVGAVTEGGLTAAIDGADVIYNLGADEVDIDAGAFVIYQGSHGDRGAHRADIILPGAAFTEENGLFVNTEGRPQLAMRAGFAPGEAKENWAILRALSAELGSALPYDSLAQLRQALVAAHPHLAQIDQVAENEWKAEPADKMGDATFKNAISDFYLTNPIARASSVMAELSANAKARAETKVAAE
;
A
#
# COMPACT_ATOMS: atom_id res chain seq x y z
N GLU A 1 21.39 -21.67 -10.60
CA GLU A 1 21.90 -22.98 -11.08
C GLU A 1 22.15 -23.92 -9.91
N ASN A 2 21.74 -25.19 -10.02
CA ASN A 2 21.90 -26.21 -8.97
C ASN A 2 21.38 -25.76 -7.59
N GLY A 3 20.23 -25.07 -7.57
CA GLY A 3 19.62 -24.56 -6.33
C GLY A 3 20.35 -23.37 -5.68
N LYS A 4 21.32 -22.75 -6.36
CA LYS A 4 22.01 -21.54 -5.89
C LYS A 4 21.94 -20.41 -6.91
N LEU A 5 21.79 -19.18 -6.42
CA LEU A 5 21.97 -17.99 -7.24
C LEU A 5 23.45 -17.89 -7.65
N ARG A 6 23.68 -17.51 -8.90
CA ARG A 6 24.99 -17.08 -9.38
C ARG A 6 24.86 -15.71 -10.01
N LYS A 7 25.96 -14.96 -10.03
CA LYS A 7 26.00 -13.70 -10.77
C LYS A 7 25.86 -13.98 -12.27
N ALA A 8 25.12 -13.12 -12.95
CA ALA A 8 24.89 -13.15 -14.38
C ALA A 8 25.00 -11.73 -14.92
N SER A 9 25.30 -11.59 -16.21
CA SER A 9 25.23 -10.28 -16.88
C SER A 9 23.78 -9.85 -17.09
N TRP A 10 23.54 -8.56 -17.29
CA TRP A 10 22.20 -8.05 -17.63
C TRP A 10 21.61 -8.70 -18.88
N GLY A 11 22.39 -8.85 -19.96
CA GLY A 11 21.90 -9.47 -21.19
C GLY A 11 21.48 -10.93 -20.96
N GLU A 12 22.30 -11.69 -20.25
CA GLU A 12 21.99 -13.07 -19.89
C GLU A 12 20.73 -13.18 -19.01
N ALA A 13 20.62 -12.34 -17.97
CA ALA A 13 19.47 -12.35 -17.06
C ALA A 13 18.19 -11.94 -17.79
N LEU A 14 18.21 -10.88 -18.60
CA LEU A 14 17.03 -10.42 -19.36
C LEU A 14 16.59 -11.46 -20.39
N SER A 15 17.52 -12.09 -21.12
CA SER A 15 17.17 -13.17 -22.05
C SER A 15 16.56 -14.37 -21.32
N ALA A 16 17.08 -14.74 -20.15
CA ALA A 16 16.52 -15.82 -19.34
C ALA A 16 15.12 -15.49 -18.80
N VAL A 17 14.90 -14.25 -18.34
CA VAL A 17 13.58 -13.76 -17.90
C VAL A 17 12.59 -13.77 -19.06
N ALA A 18 12.98 -13.22 -20.22
CA ALA A 18 12.13 -13.20 -21.41
C ALA A 18 11.76 -14.62 -21.87
N ALA A 19 12.71 -15.54 -21.86
CA ALA A 19 12.47 -16.95 -22.18
C ALA A 19 11.51 -17.62 -21.20
N ALA A 20 11.61 -17.31 -19.91
CA ALA A 20 10.70 -17.82 -18.88
C ALA A 20 9.26 -17.30 -19.05
N MET A 21 9.09 -16.04 -19.44
CA MET A 21 7.78 -15.38 -19.57
C MET A 21 7.07 -15.65 -20.91
N LYS A 22 7.81 -15.88 -22.00
CA LYS A 22 7.23 -15.94 -23.34
C LYS A 22 6.25 -17.10 -23.51
N GLY A 23 4.99 -16.77 -23.84
CA GLY A 23 3.92 -17.75 -24.05
C GLY A 23 3.41 -18.40 -22.75
N LYS A 24 3.67 -17.78 -21.60
CA LYS A 24 3.27 -18.25 -20.27
C LYS A 24 2.25 -17.31 -19.63
N LYS A 25 1.46 -17.84 -18.67
CA LYS A 25 0.58 -17.00 -17.85
C LYS A 25 1.41 -16.29 -16.79
N VAL A 26 1.54 -14.97 -16.92
CA VAL A 26 2.33 -14.12 -16.01
C VAL A 26 1.42 -13.41 -15.02
N ALA A 27 1.79 -13.42 -13.74
CA ALA A 27 1.24 -12.54 -12.72
C ALA A 27 2.29 -11.50 -12.30
N GLY A 28 1.92 -10.22 -12.20
CA GLY A 28 2.76 -9.15 -11.70
C GLY A 28 2.35 -8.74 -10.29
N LEU A 29 3.31 -8.63 -9.37
CA LEU A 29 3.08 -8.13 -8.01
C LEU A 29 3.80 -6.80 -7.83
N VAL A 30 3.12 -5.79 -7.31
CA VAL A 30 3.68 -4.47 -7.02
C VAL A 30 3.86 -4.32 -5.51
N GLY A 31 5.11 -4.17 -5.07
CA GLY A 31 5.46 -3.98 -3.67
C GLY A 31 5.26 -2.56 -3.15
N ASP A 32 5.44 -2.41 -1.84
CA ASP A 32 5.01 -1.21 -1.09
C ASP A 32 5.84 0.06 -1.35
N LEU A 33 7.04 -0.09 -1.92
CA LEU A 33 8.00 1.00 -2.17
C LEU A 33 8.18 1.34 -3.66
N VAL A 34 7.34 0.76 -4.52
CA VAL A 34 7.43 0.92 -5.98
C VAL A 34 6.85 2.28 -6.42
N SER A 35 7.56 2.97 -7.32
CA SER A 35 7.07 4.21 -7.93
C SER A 35 5.89 3.97 -8.88
N THR A 36 5.05 4.99 -9.05
CA THR A 36 3.87 4.93 -9.93
C THR A 36 4.29 4.67 -11.39
N GLU A 37 5.44 5.19 -11.83
CA GLU A 37 5.99 4.92 -13.16
C GLU A 37 6.35 3.44 -13.35
N ALA A 38 7.02 2.82 -12.38
CA ALA A 38 7.39 1.41 -12.46
C ALA A 38 6.16 0.49 -12.36
N ALA A 39 5.19 0.83 -11.50
CA ALA A 39 3.90 0.13 -11.45
C ALA A 39 3.17 0.19 -12.80
N PHE A 40 3.08 1.37 -13.43
CA PHE A 40 2.46 1.56 -14.74
C PHE A 40 3.19 0.80 -15.86
N ALA A 41 4.53 0.75 -15.82
CA ALA A 41 5.32 -0.02 -16.78
C ALA A 41 5.10 -1.52 -16.62
N LEU A 42 5.06 -2.03 -15.39
CA LEU A 42 4.79 -3.44 -15.11
C LEU A 42 3.37 -3.81 -15.55
N THR A 43 2.37 -2.98 -15.23
CA THR A 43 0.98 -3.18 -15.63
C THR A 43 0.85 -3.32 -17.14
N GLN A 44 1.39 -2.39 -17.92
CA GLN A 44 1.34 -2.46 -19.39
C GLN A 44 2.06 -3.71 -19.93
N MET A 45 3.24 -4.04 -19.40
CA MET A 45 4.00 -5.19 -19.87
C MET A 45 3.27 -6.50 -19.59
N VAL A 46 2.81 -6.73 -18.36
CA VAL A 46 2.17 -7.98 -17.95
C VAL A 46 0.78 -8.12 -18.59
N GLN A 47 -0.04 -7.07 -18.59
CA GLN A 47 -1.35 -7.12 -19.25
C GLN A 47 -1.23 -7.25 -20.77
N GLY A 48 -0.18 -6.68 -21.38
CA GLY A 48 0.14 -6.87 -22.80
C GLY A 48 0.48 -8.33 -23.17
N LEU A 49 0.85 -9.15 -22.18
CA LEU A 49 1.03 -10.60 -22.33
C LEU A 49 -0.24 -11.40 -21.97
N GLY A 50 -1.35 -10.73 -21.63
CA GLY A 50 -2.58 -11.35 -21.13
C GLY A 50 -2.52 -11.77 -19.66
N GLY A 51 -1.56 -11.24 -18.90
CA GLY A 51 -1.37 -11.50 -17.48
C GLY A 51 -2.16 -10.56 -16.57
N ASN A 52 -2.12 -10.87 -15.28
CA ASN A 52 -2.77 -10.09 -14.22
C ASN A 52 -1.74 -9.31 -13.40
N VAL A 53 -2.10 -8.14 -12.87
CA VAL A 53 -1.24 -7.36 -11.97
C VAL A 53 -2.00 -7.00 -10.70
N GLU A 54 -1.35 -7.13 -9.56
CA GLU A 54 -1.93 -6.81 -8.26
C GLU A 54 -0.94 -6.05 -7.37
N CYS A 55 -1.43 -4.99 -6.74
CA CYS A 55 -0.66 -4.23 -5.76
C CYS A 55 -1.06 -4.56 -4.32
N ARG A 56 -2.31 -4.96 -4.03
CA ARG A 56 -2.86 -5.28 -2.69
C ARG A 56 -2.30 -6.61 -2.13
N VAL A 57 -0.98 -6.70 -2.05
CA VAL A 57 -0.21 -7.86 -1.60
C VAL A 57 -0.38 -8.18 -0.11
N ASP A 58 -0.91 -7.22 0.65
CA ASP A 58 -1.32 -7.35 2.05
C ASP A 58 -2.75 -7.90 2.23
N ASN A 59 -3.44 -8.22 1.13
CA ASN A 59 -4.85 -8.64 1.04
C ASN A 59 -5.90 -7.56 1.37
N ALA A 60 -5.55 -6.28 1.38
CA ALA A 60 -6.54 -5.21 1.57
C ALA A 60 -7.68 -5.30 0.54
N ARG A 61 -8.93 -5.28 1.00
CA ARG A 61 -10.15 -5.38 0.19
C ARG A 61 -10.61 -4.00 -0.33
N LEU A 62 -9.68 -3.29 -0.96
CA LEU A 62 -9.93 -1.97 -1.56
C LEU A 62 -10.66 -2.10 -2.90
N PRO A 63 -11.62 -1.22 -3.24
CA PRO A 63 -12.45 -1.36 -4.44
C PRO A 63 -11.71 -0.95 -5.71
N ILE A 64 -12.04 -1.60 -6.82
CA ILE A 64 -11.50 -1.28 -8.15
C ILE A 64 -12.35 -0.16 -8.78
N GLY A 65 -11.70 0.88 -9.27
CA GLY A 65 -12.38 1.97 -9.98
C GLY A 65 -13.22 2.89 -9.10
N ASN A 66 -13.08 2.82 -7.76
CA ASN A 66 -13.69 3.75 -6.83
C ASN A 66 -12.62 4.44 -5.95
N ARG A 67 -12.11 5.58 -6.42
CA ARG A 67 -11.07 6.34 -5.70
C ARG A 67 -11.55 6.87 -4.35
N SER A 68 -12.85 7.17 -4.20
CA SER A 68 -13.39 7.54 -2.88
C SER A 68 -13.35 6.38 -1.87
N GLY A 69 -13.37 5.13 -2.33
CA GLY A 69 -13.28 3.94 -1.47
C GLY A 69 -11.85 3.51 -1.12
N TYR A 70 -10.83 3.90 -1.89
CA TYR A 70 -9.43 3.60 -1.57
C TYR A 70 -8.55 4.81 -1.26
N VAL A 71 -9.04 6.03 -1.40
CA VAL A 71 -8.37 7.26 -0.92
C VAL A 71 -9.24 7.95 0.12
N GLY A 72 -10.53 8.12 -0.18
CA GLY A 72 -11.46 8.89 0.63
C GLY A 72 -11.71 10.29 0.08
N THR A 73 -12.31 11.16 0.89
CA THR A 73 -12.62 12.56 0.58
C THR A 73 -11.94 13.55 1.53
N ALA A 74 -11.28 13.05 2.57
CA ALA A 74 -10.52 13.84 3.52
C ALA A 74 -9.09 14.09 3.03
N SER A 75 -8.65 15.33 3.22
CA SER A 75 -7.24 15.71 3.22
C SER A 75 -6.64 15.53 4.62
N ILE A 76 -5.31 15.50 4.71
CA ILE A 76 -4.58 15.51 5.98
C ILE A 76 -4.88 16.82 6.75
N GLU A 77 -5.10 17.92 6.05
CA GLU A 77 -5.46 19.21 6.65
C GLU A 77 -6.84 19.21 7.31
N ASP A 78 -7.79 18.38 6.83
CA ASP A 78 -9.12 18.27 7.45
C ASP A 78 -9.05 17.78 8.90
N ILE A 79 -8.06 16.94 9.23
CA ILE A 79 -7.81 16.44 10.59
C ILE A 79 -7.57 17.61 11.56
N ASP A 80 -6.88 18.67 11.12
CA ASP A 80 -6.49 19.78 11.98
C ASP A 80 -7.69 20.57 12.54
N SER A 81 -8.79 20.59 11.79
CA SER A 81 -10.01 21.32 12.12
C SER A 81 -11.15 20.44 12.64
N ALA A 82 -10.97 19.12 12.59
CA ALA A 82 -11.98 18.15 13.00
C ALA A 82 -12.35 18.30 14.49
N LYS A 83 -13.64 18.17 14.78
CA LYS A 83 -14.23 18.10 16.13
C LYS A 83 -14.57 16.68 16.55
N PHE A 84 -14.69 15.77 15.58
CA PHE A 84 -14.89 14.35 15.79
C PHE A 84 -14.00 13.57 14.83
N ILE A 85 -13.25 12.60 15.35
CA ILE A 85 -12.45 11.68 14.55
C ILE A 85 -12.79 10.26 14.98
N GLN A 86 -13.21 9.42 14.03
CA GLN A 86 -13.47 8.00 14.28
C GLN A 86 -12.39 7.16 13.60
N LEU A 87 -11.60 6.45 14.40
CA LEU A 87 -10.59 5.50 13.94
C LEU A 87 -11.21 4.10 13.83
N ILE A 88 -11.00 3.41 12.72
CA ILE A 88 -11.50 2.05 12.47
C ILE A 88 -10.34 1.15 12.06
N GLY A 89 -10.05 0.13 12.89
CA GLY A 89 -9.04 -0.90 12.66
C GLY A 89 -7.65 -0.36 12.33
N THR A 90 -7.23 0.71 13.01
CA THR A 90 -5.94 1.38 12.79
C THR A 90 -5.25 1.71 14.11
N ASN A 91 -3.92 1.57 14.12
CA ASN A 91 -3.04 2.25 15.07
C ASN A 91 -2.20 3.31 14.34
N PRO A 92 -2.66 4.57 14.23
CA PRO A 92 -1.93 5.60 13.51
C PRO A 92 -0.57 5.93 14.13
N CYS A 93 -0.33 5.61 15.42
CA CYS A 93 0.97 5.81 16.04
C CYS A 93 2.06 4.94 15.39
N ASP A 94 1.72 3.72 14.97
CA ASP A 94 2.64 2.81 14.28
C ASP A 94 2.53 2.96 12.76
N GLU A 95 1.33 3.14 12.23
CA GLU A 95 1.05 3.15 10.79
C GLU A 95 1.45 4.47 10.12
N ALA A 96 1.24 5.61 10.79
CA ALA A 96 1.57 6.94 10.27
C ALA A 96 1.82 7.95 11.41
N PRO A 97 2.99 7.89 12.09
CA PRO A 97 3.26 8.67 13.31
C PRO A 97 3.04 10.19 13.15
N VAL A 98 3.36 10.75 11.99
CA VAL A 98 3.15 12.17 11.70
C VAL A 98 1.66 12.51 11.58
N LEU A 99 0.86 11.61 10.99
CA LEU A 99 -0.60 11.76 10.97
C LEU A 99 -1.18 11.63 12.38
N ASN A 100 -0.68 10.69 13.19
CA ASN A 100 -1.04 10.58 14.61
C ASN A 100 -0.76 11.89 15.37
N SER A 101 0.37 12.56 15.09
CA SER A 101 0.68 13.85 15.71
C SER A 101 -0.33 14.95 15.35
N ARG A 102 -0.93 14.89 14.15
CA ARG A 102 -2.02 15.81 13.75
C ARG A 102 -3.33 15.47 14.46
N ILE A 103 -3.66 14.18 14.61
CA ILE A 103 -4.80 13.75 15.42
C ILE A 103 -4.63 14.21 16.88
N ARG A 104 -3.43 14.03 17.46
CA ARG A 104 -3.09 14.55 18.80
C ARG A 104 -3.32 16.05 18.91
N ARG A 105 -2.97 16.83 17.87
CA ARG A 105 -3.22 18.27 17.83
C ARG A 105 -4.73 18.57 17.78
N ALA A 106 -5.50 17.84 16.99
CA ALA A 106 -6.95 17.99 16.95
C ALA A 106 -7.57 17.67 18.33
N TRP A 107 -7.13 16.60 18.97
CA TRP A 107 -7.52 16.24 20.34
C TRP A 107 -7.18 17.35 21.35
N ALA A 108 -5.97 17.91 21.29
CA ALA A 108 -5.59 19.05 22.12
C ALA A 108 -6.47 20.30 21.89
N ASN A 109 -7.06 20.40 20.69
CA ASN A 109 -8.07 21.40 20.31
C ASN A 109 -9.52 20.91 20.57
N SER A 110 -9.69 19.97 21.51
CA SER A 110 -10.95 19.41 21.99
C SER A 110 -11.72 18.57 20.98
N ALA A 111 -11.05 17.97 19.99
CA ALA A 111 -11.68 16.94 19.15
C ALA A 111 -11.99 15.68 19.97
N ASN A 112 -13.17 15.12 19.79
CA ASN A 112 -13.54 13.83 20.34
C ASN A 112 -13.00 12.72 19.43
N ILE A 113 -12.20 11.81 20.00
CA ILE A 113 -11.60 10.71 19.26
C ILE A 113 -12.28 9.40 19.66
N GLY A 114 -12.80 8.66 18.69
CA GLY A 114 -13.32 7.31 18.86
C GLY A 114 -12.37 6.27 18.25
N LEU A 115 -12.27 5.10 18.86
CA LEU A 115 -11.54 3.96 18.31
C LEU A 115 -12.41 2.70 18.31
N VAL A 116 -12.63 2.15 17.12
CA VAL A 116 -13.09 0.78 16.92
C VAL A 116 -11.89 -0.02 16.43
N GLY A 117 -11.34 -0.88 17.28
CA GLY A 117 -10.12 -1.63 16.99
C GLY A 117 -9.41 -2.11 18.24
N GLN A 118 -8.24 -2.73 18.07
CA GLN A 118 -7.39 -3.11 19.19
C GLN A 118 -7.02 -1.86 20.01
N ALA A 119 -7.17 -1.92 21.33
CA ALA A 119 -6.74 -0.84 22.21
C ALA A 119 -5.22 -0.62 22.11
N ALA A 120 -4.79 0.63 22.03
CA ALA A 120 -3.40 1.01 21.85
C ALA A 120 -3.11 2.33 22.57
N ASP A 121 -1.86 2.56 22.98
CA ASP A 121 -1.42 3.87 23.43
C ASP A 121 -1.24 4.78 22.21
N LEU A 122 -2.25 5.62 21.94
CA LEU A 122 -2.23 6.59 20.83
C LEU A 122 -1.56 7.91 21.21
N THR A 123 -1.03 8.02 22.44
CA THR A 123 -0.50 9.22 23.09
C THR A 123 -1.56 10.24 23.54
N TYR A 124 -2.85 10.00 23.30
CA TYR A 124 -3.94 10.87 23.71
C TYR A 124 -5.16 10.05 24.14
N GLU A 125 -6.06 10.66 24.91
CA GLU A 125 -7.29 10.02 25.35
C GLU A 125 -8.28 9.84 24.20
N TYR A 126 -8.96 8.70 24.18
CA TYR A 126 -9.98 8.38 23.20
C TYR A 126 -11.12 7.55 23.82
N THR A 127 -12.29 7.59 23.20
CA THR A 127 -13.40 6.70 23.54
C THR A 127 -13.18 5.37 22.82
N HIS A 128 -12.87 4.32 23.58
CA HIS A 128 -12.78 2.96 23.02
C HIS A 128 -14.18 2.39 22.83
N VAL A 129 -14.62 2.33 21.57
CA VAL A 129 -15.97 1.89 21.20
C VAL A 129 -16.09 0.36 21.26
N GLY A 130 -15.01 -0.34 20.95
CA GLY A 130 -14.91 -1.79 20.98
C GLY A 130 -13.83 -2.30 20.02
N THR A 131 -13.70 -3.62 19.90
CA THR A 131 -12.58 -4.26 19.17
C THR A 131 -12.98 -4.95 17.87
N ASP A 132 -14.27 -5.02 17.53
CA ASP A 132 -14.80 -5.94 16.52
C ASP A 132 -15.83 -5.30 15.58
N ARG A 133 -16.34 -6.11 14.64
CA ARG A 133 -17.39 -5.72 13.68
C ARG A 133 -18.72 -5.40 14.37
N THR A 134 -19.00 -5.98 15.55
CA THR A 134 -20.22 -5.65 16.32
C THR A 134 -20.13 -4.22 16.84
N ALA A 135 -18.97 -3.77 17.31
CA ALA A 135 -18.74 -2.39 17.71
C ALA A 135 -18.93 -1.41 16.53
N LEU A 136 -18.42 -1.74 15.33
CA LEU A 136 -18.64 -0.94 14.12
C LEU A 136 -20.13 -0.89 13.73
N THR A 137 -20.79 -2.05 13.65
CA THR A 137 -22.24 -2.13 13.40
C THR A 137 -23.02 -1.29 14.42
N GLY A 138 -22.56 -1.32 15.68
CA GLY A 138 -23.13 -0.55 16.77
C GLY A 138 -23.02 0.95 16.59
N LEU A 139 -22.22 1.49 15.66
CA LEU A 139 -22.20 2.92 15.33
C LEU A 139 -23.24 3.29 14.28
N LEU A 140 -23.67 2.34 13.44
CA LEU A 140 -24.56 2.59 12.30
C LEU A 140 -26.03 2.73 12.70
N GLY A 141 -26.82 3.42 11.88
CA GLY A 141 -28.27 3.57 12.04
C GLY A 141 -28.68 4.33 13.32
N LYS A 142 -27.73 5.04 13.95
CA LYS A 142 -27.96 5.80 15.17
C LYS A 142 -28.34 7.24 14.88
N LYS A 143 -28.85 7.93 15.92
CA LYS A 143 -28.96 9.39 15.89
C LYS A 143 -27.59 9.97 16.21
N HIS A 144 -27.02 10.70 15.25
CA HIS A 144 -25.62 11.13 15.29
C HIS A 144 -25.37 12.47 16.01
N GLY A 145 -26.42 13.19 16.45
CA GLY A 145 -26.28 14.32 17.36
C GLY A 145 -25.34 15.42 16.84
N ALA A 146 -24.47 15.95 17.71
CA ALA A 146 -23.61 17.10 17.42
C ALA A 146 -22.56 16.88 16.32
N ILE A 147 -22.28 15.64 15.89
CA ILE A 147 -21.32 15.38 14.81
C ILE A 147 -21.81 15.90 13.45
N LEU A 148 -23.13 15.96 13.26
CA LEU A 148 -23.75 16.43 12.01
C LEU A 148 -23.51 17.92 11.78
N ASP A 149 -23.27 18.68 12.84
CA ASP A 149 -23.09 20.14 12.79
C ASP A 149 -21.62 20.55 12.91
N ALA A 150 -20.67 19.61 12.81
CA ALA A 150 -19.26 19.87 13.06
C ALA A 150 -18.32 19.16 12.06
N PRO A 151 -17.16 19.75 11.72
CA PRO A 151 -16.16 19.08 10.90
C PRO A 151 -15.75 17.74 11.52
N SER A 152 -15.84 16.66 10.76
CA SER A 152 -15.58 15.31 11.26
C SER A 152 -14.91 14.44 10.21
N VAL A 153 -14.08 13.49 10.67
CA VAL A 153 -13.31 12.58 9.81
C VAL A 153 -13.44 11.15 10.30
N VAL A 154 -13.76 10.23 9.40
CA VAL A 154 -13.64 8.78 9.61
C VAL A 154 -12.33 8.33 8.98
N ILE A 155 -11.47 7.65 9.73
CA ILE A 155 -10.17 7.13 9.28
C ILE A 155 -10.19 5.60 9.37
N VAL A 156 -10.01 4.93 8.24
CA VAL A 156 -10.01 3.46 8.13
C VAL A 156 -8.60 2.99 7.82
N GLY A 157 -7.99 2.21 8.71
CA GLY A 157 -6.67 1.61 8.45
C GLY A 157 -6.75 0.30 7.71
N GLN A 158 -5.61 -0.15 7.18
CA GLN A 158 -5.51 -1.44 6.49
C GLN A 158 -5.88 -2.62 7.42
N GLY A 159 -5.68 -2.49 8.73
CA GLY A 159 -6.08 -3.50 9.72
C GLY A 159 -7.58 -3.80 9.74
N ALA A 160 -8.41 -2.84 9.31
CA ALA A 160 -9.86 -3.02 9.20
C ALA A 160 -10.28 -3.86 7.99
N ILE A 161 -9.50 -3.83 6.90
CA ILE A 161 -9.97 -4.22 5.56
C ILE A 161 -9.16 -5.34 4.91
N ARG A 162 -8.21 -5.96 5.62
CA ARG A 162 -7.38 -7.06 5.08
C ARG A 162 -7.97 -8.46 5.23
N GLU A 163 -9.03 -8.62 6.03
CA GLU A 163 -9.68 -9.92 6.23
C GLU A 163 -10.72 -10.22 5.14
N ALA A 164 -11.32 -11.42 5.19
CA ALA A 164 -12.23 -11.90 4.15
C ALA A 164 -13.46 -10.99 3.94
N ASP A 165 -13.97 -10.38 5.03
CA ASP A 165 -15.11 -9.46 5.04
C ASP A 165 -14.70 -7.98 4.87
N GLY A 166 -13.43 -7.69 4.53
CA GLY A 166 -12.91 -6.33 4.50
C GLY A 166 -13.68 -5.37 3.57
N ALA A 167 -14.27 -5.87 2.48
CA ALA A 167 -15.13 -5.07 1.60
C ALA A 167 -16.43 -4.65 2.31
N ALA A 168 -17.04 -5.54 3.09
CA ALA A 168 -18.22 -5.24 3.92
C ALA A 168 -17.87 -4.25 5.04
N VAL A 169 -16.68 -4.37 5.64
CA VAL A 169 -16.18 -3.41 6.64
C VAL A 169 -15.99 -2.03 6.03
N LEU A 170 -15.40 -1.95 4.83
CA LEU A 170 -15.24 -0.68 4.12
C LEU A 170 -16.60 -0.06 3.80
N ALA A 171 -17.56 -0.83 3.27
CA ALA A 171 -18.91 -0.35 3.00
C ALA A 171 -19.60 0.18 4.27
N ALA A 172 -19.45 -0.50 5.40
CA ALA A 172 -19.94 -0.03 6.70
C ALA A 172 -19.26 1.27 7.17
N ALA A 173 -17.95 1.42 6.96
CA ALA A 173 -17.24 2.66 7.29
C ALA A 173 -17.66 3.83 6.39
N MET A 174 -17.91 3.56 5.10
CA MET A 174 -18.45 4.55 4.16
C MET A 174 -19.88 4.96 4.54
N GLN A 175 -20.73 4.01 4.92
CA GLN A 175 -22.06 4.28 5.45
C GLN A 175 -21.97 5.14 6.72
N LEU A 176 -21.06 4.84 7.65
CA LEU A 176 -20.86 5.66 8.85
C LEU A 176 -20.48 7.10 8.47
N ALA A 177 -19.58 7.28 7.50
CA ALA A 177 -19.18 8.59 7.03
C ALA A 177 -20.37 9.37 6.42
N GLU A 178 -21.23 8.71 5.64
CA GLU A 178 -22.47 9.33 5.12
C GLU A 178 -23.44 9.72 6.24
N GLU A 179 -23.72 8.80 7.17
CA GLU A 179 -24.67 9.03 8.26
C GLU A 179 -24.22 10.13 9.23
N THR A 180 -22.92 10.34 9.36
CA THR A 180 -22.31 11.37 10.23
C THR A 180 -21.88 12.63 9.48
N GLN A 181 -22.06 12.67 8.16
CA GLN A 181 -21.55 13.73 7.28
C GLN A 181 -20.04 13.99 7.42
N SER A 182 -19.29 12.96 7.83
CA SER A 182 -17.83 13.01 7.93
C SER A 182 -17.16 12.87 6.58
N LYS A 183 -15.99 13.48 6.43
CA LYS A 183 -15.07 13.09 5.36
C LYS A 183 -14.43 11.74 5.67
N LEU A 184 -14.09 10.97 4.65
CA LEU A 184 -13.44 9.66 4.81
C LEU A 184 -11.95 9.75 4.46
N MET A 185 -11.09 9.08 5.22
CA MET A 185 -9.70 8.82 4.87
C MET A 185 -9.42 7.32 4.95
N ILE A 186 -8.81 6.78 3.91
CA ILE A 186 -8.22 5.43 3.97
C ILE A 186 -6.75 5.59 4.30
N LEU A 187 -6.32 5.08 5.46
CA LEU A 187 -4.93 5.13 5.92
C LEU A 187 -4.16 3.94 5.37
N HIS A 188 -3.24 4.21 4.45
CA HIS A 188 -2.38 3.22 3.81
C HIS A 188 -1.07 3.03 4.58
N THR A 189 -0.59 1.78 4.63
CA THR A 189 0.73 1.42 5.17
C THR A 189 1.81 1.27 4.10
N ALA A 190 1.42 1.34 2.82
CA ALA A 190 2.28 1.16 1.66
C ALA A 190 2.31 2.45 0.81
N ALA A 191 3.50 2.97 0.52
CA ALA A 191 3.69 4.22 -0.22
C ALA A 191 3.30 4.10 -1.71
N SER A 192 3.34 2.89 -2.26
CA SER A 192 2.99 2.61 -3.65
C SER A 192 1.49 2.41 -3.87
N ARG A 193 0.70 2.07 -2.83
CA ARG A 193 -0.66 1.51 -2.97
C ARG A 193 -1.57 2.40 -3.78
N VAL A 194 -1.69 3.68 -3.43
CA VAL A 194 -2.61 4.59 -4.11
C VAL A 194 -2.20 4.80 -5.57
N GLY A 195 -0.92 5.07 -5.83
CA GLY A 195 -0.43 5.27 -7.20
C GLY A 195 -0.56 4.02 -8.07
N ALA A 196 -0.30 2.84 -7.52
CA ALA A 196 -0.48 1.56 -8.20
C ALA A 196 -1.96 1.28 -8.53
N MET A 197 -2.88 1.60 -7.60
CA MET A 197 -4.32 1.52 -7.86
C MET A 197 -4.79 2.54 -8.90
N ASP A 198 -4.28 3.78 -8.86
CA ASP A 198 -4.60 4.85 -9.81
C ASP A 198 -4.26 4.41 -11.26
N VAL A 199 -3.19 3.62 -11.44
CA VAL A 199 -2.74 3.10 -12.75
C VAL A 199 -3.28 1.71 -13.10
N GLY A 200 -4.24 1.19 -12.34
CA GLY A 200 -4.91 -0.07 -12.64
C GLY A 200 -4.08 -1.33 -12.38
N ALA A 201 -3.08 -1.28 -11.50
CA ALA A 201 -2.34 -2.46 -11.02
C ALA A 201 -3.19 -3.28 -10.01
N VAL A 202 -4.38 -3.69 -10.42
CA VAL A 202 -5.37 -4.38 -9.59
C VAL A 202 -6.03 -5.51 -10.36
N THR A 203 -6.27 -6.63 -9.68
CA THR A 203 -6.98 -7.79 -10.24
C THR A 203 -8.29 -8.01 -9.49
N GLU A 204 -9.37 -8.30 -10.22
CA GLU A 204 -10.63 -8.72 -9.60
C GLU A 204 -10.42 -10.02 -8.81
N GLY A 205 -10.88 -10.06 -7.55
CA GLY A 205 -10.56 -11.15 -6.62
C GLY A 205 -9.24 -11.00 -5.84
N GLY A 206 -8.43 -9.97 -6.14
CA GLY A 206 -7.23 -9.62 -5.40
C GLY A 206 -6.04 -10.56 -5.64
N LEU A 207 -5.12 -10.61 -4.68
CA LEU A 207 -3.85 -11.35 -4.78
C LEU A 207 -4.05 -12.81 -5.19
N THR A 208 -4.98 -13.51 -4.55
CA THR A 208 -5.26 -14.93 -4.83
C THR A 208 -5.65 -15.14 -6.29
N ALA A 209 -6.53 -14.30 -6.85
CA ALA A 209 -6.94 -14.39 -8.25
C ALA A 209 -5.84 -13.96 -9.22
N ALA A 210 -4.99 -13.02 -8.82
CA ALA A 210 -3.87 -12.55 -9.64
C ALA A 210 -2.84 -13.66 -9.89
N ILE A 211 -2.51 -14.44 -8.85
CA ILE A 211 -1.50 -15.51 -8.93
C ILE A 211 -2.08 -16.88 -9.29
N ASP A 212 -3.40 -17.04 -9.29
CA ASP A 212 -4.05 -18.33 -9.57
C ASP A 212 -3.65 -18.87 -10.95
N GLY A 213 -3.09 -20.08 -10.97
CA GLY A 213 -2.60 -20.75 -12.16
C GLY A 213 -1.48 -20.02 -12.92
N ALA A 214 -0.81 -19.04 -12.31
CA ALA A 214 0.32 -18.37 -12.95
C ALA A 214 1.51 -19.32 -13.12
N ASP A 215 2.06 -19.38 -14.33
CA ASP A 215 3.31 -20.11 -14.61
C ASP A 215 4.52 -19.32 -14.10
N VAL A 216 4.41 -17.98 -14.12
CA VAL A 216 5.47 -17.04 -13.78
C VAL A 216 4.92 -15.92 -12.91
N ILE A 217 5.62 -15.61 -11.82
CA ILE A 217 5.34 -14.45 -10.97
C ILE A 217 6.48 -13.45 -11.12
N TYR A 218 6.15 -12.28 -11.65
CA TYR A 218 7.03 -11.11 -11.67
C TYR A 218 6.79 -10.28 -10.42
N ASN A 219 7.64 -10.46 -9.42
CA ASN A 219 7.59 -9.75 -8.16
C ASN A 219 8.43 -8.46 -8.24
N LEU A 220 7.77 -7.31 -8.35
CA LEU A 220 8.41 -6.00 -8.29
C LEU A 220 8.43 -5.49 -6.84
N GLY A 221 9.42 -5.93 -6.06
CA GLY A 221 9.71 -5.44 -4.72
C GLY A 221 8.66 -5.73 -3.66
N ALA A 222 7.78 -6.71 -3.87
CA ALA A 222 6.80 -7.15 -2.88
C ALA A 222 7.44 -8.18 -1.93
N ASP A 223 7.67 -7.75 -0.70
CA ASP A 223 8.27 -8.56 0.37
C ASP A 223 7.29 -8.86 1.52
N GLU A 224 6.06 -8.37 1.43
CA GLU A 224 4.99 -8.64 2.40
C GLU A 224 4.09 -9.83 1.99
N VAL A 225 4.50 -10.57 0.96
CA VAL A 225 3.78 -11.72 0.41
C VAL A 225 4.66 -12.96 0.39
N ASP A 226 4.11 -14.08 0.84
CA ASP A 226 4.70 -15.39 0.66
C ASP A 226 4.23 -15.99 -0.67
N ILE A 227 5.19 -16.40 -1.50
CA ILE A 227 4.92 -17.04 -2.79
C ILE A 227 5.16 -18.54 -2.66
N ASP A 228 4.10 -19.33 -2.82
CA ASP A 228 4.18 -20.79 -2.76
C ASP A 228 5.05 -21.39 -3.87
N ALA A 229 5.44 -22.66 -3.68
CA ALA A 229 6.14 -23.40 -4.73
C ALA A 229 5.25 -23.64 -5.96
N GLY A 230 5.84 -23.63 -7.15
CA GLY A 230 5.15 -23.95 -8.40
C GLY A 230 5.52 -23.00 -9.54
N ALA A 231 5.22 -21.71 -9.38
CA ALA A 231 5.54 -20.70 -10.37
C ALA A 231 7.06 -20.40 -10.43
N PHE A 232 7.54 -20.03 -11.61
CA PHE A 232 8.87 -19.44 -11.79
C PHE A 232 8.84 -17.99 -11.28
N VAL A 233 9.73 -17.63 -10.37
CA VAL A 233 9.68 -16.33 -9.69
C VAL A 233 10.82 -15.43 -10.16
N ILE A 234 10.46 -14.25 -10.65
CA ILE A 234 11.40 -13.18 -10.96
C ILE A 234 11.23 -12.11 -9.89
N TYR A 235 12.29 -11.78 -9.16
CA TYR A 235 12.28 -10.69 -8.19
C TYR A 235 13.05 -9.49 -8.72
N GLN A 236 12.38 -8.36 -8.90
CA GLN A 236 13.01 -7.07 -9.14
C GLN A 236 12.90 -6.21 -7.89
N GLY A 237 14.03 -5.88 -7.25
CA GLY A 237 14.03 -5.08 -6.04
C GLY A 237 15.42 -4.62 -5.63
N SER A 238 15.48 -3.75 -4.62
CA SER A 238 16.74 -3.17 -4.11
C SER A 238 17.36 -3.97 -2.96
N HIS A 239 16.55 -4.71 -2.22
CA HIS A 239 16.97 -5.51 -1.06
C HIS A 239 16.52 -6.95 -1.23
N GLY A 240 17.35 -7.91 -0.81
CA GLY A 240 16.96 -9.32 -0.79
C GLY A 240 16.39 -9.69 0.56
N ASP A 241 15.06 -9.68 0.69
CA ASP A 241 14.34 -10.13 1.89
C ASP A 241 13.38 -11.29 1.52
N ARG A 242 12.20 -11.37 2.13
CA ARG A 242 11.21 -12.45 1.97
C ARG A 242 10.88 -12.74 0.50
N GLY A 243 10.63 -11.71 -0.30
CA GLY A 243 10.23 -11.83 -1.71
C GLY A 243 11.37 -12.33 -2.61
N ALA A 244 12.63 -12.08 -2.23
CA ALA A 244 13.80 -12.52 -2.98
C ALA A 244 14.18 -13.98 -2.71
N HIS A 245 13.83 -14.54 -1.54
CA HIS A 245 14.21 -15.90 -1.16
C HIS A 245 13.64 -16.98 -2.09
N ARG A 246 12.48 -16.74 -2.69
CA ARG A 246 11.86 -17.66 -3.66
C ARG A 246 12.27 -17.42 -5.11
N ALA A 247 13.03 -16.36 -5.39
CA ALA A 247 13.35 -15.95 -6.75
C ALA A 247 14.26 -16.96 -7.47
N ASP A 248 13.86 -17.32 -8.69
CA ASP A 248 14.68 -18.06 -9.63
C ASP A 248 15.65 -17.11 -10.36
N ILE A 249 15.22 -15.86 -10.62
CA ILE A 249 16.05 -14.77 -11.15
C ILE A 249 15.83 -13.50 -10.31
N ILE A 250 16.93 -12.82 -9.98
CA ILE A 250 16.91 -11.51 -9.31
C ILE A 250 17.42 -10.43 -10.26
N LEU A 251 16.65 -9.35 -10.40
CA LEU A 251 16.99 -8.15 -11.14
C LEU A 251 17.21 -6.99 -10.13
N PRO A 252 18.45 -6.50 -9.94
CA PRO A 252 18.72 -5.46 -8.96
C PRO A 252 18.15 -4.11 -9.43
N GLY A 253 17.12 -3.62 -8.72
CA GLY A 253 16.47 -2.34 -8.95
C GLY A 253 16.98 -1.25 -8.01
N ALA A 254 16.78 0.02 -8.39
CA ALA A 254 17.08 1.18 -7.56
C ALA A 254 16.18 1.25 -6.31
N ALA A 255 16.71 1.73 -5.20
CA ALA A 255 15.92 2.16 -4.04
C ALA A 255 15.27 3.54 -4.29
N PHE A 256 14.34 3.94 -3.43
CA PHE A 256 13.59 5.20 -3.59
C PHE A 256 14.48 6.46 -3.60
N THR A 257 15.67 6.42 -3.02
CA THR A 257 16.67 7.52 -3.04
C THR A 257 17.55 7.52 -4.30
N GLU A 258 17.46 6.50 -5.14
CA GLU A 258 18.39 6.20 -6.22
C GLU A 258 17.76 6.33 -7.61
N GLU A 259 16.46 6.65 -7.67
CA GLU A 259 15.73 6.97 -8.89
C GLU A 259 14.80 8.16 -8.67
N ASN A 260 14.37 8.80 -9.76
CA ASN A 260 13.26 9.73 -9.69
C ASN A 260 11.95 8.94 -9.74
N GLY A 261 11.01 9.25 -8.86
CA GLY A 261 9.74 8.52 -8.79
C GLY A 261 8.57 9.43 -8.45
N LEU A 262 7.39 9.07 -8.92
CA LEU A 262 6.11 9.62 -8.52
C LEU A 262 5.48 8.68 -7.50
N PHE A 263 5.12 9.20 -6.33
CA PHE A 263 4.35 8.48 -5.32
C PHE A 263 3.05 9.22 -5.07
N VAL A 264 1.99 8.48 -4.73
CA VAL A 264 0.71 9.08 -4.35
C VAL A 264 0.43 8.69 -2.90
N ASN A 265 0.30 9.68 -2.03
CA ASN A 265 0.13 9.45 -0.59
C ASN A 265 -1.31 9.07 -0.23
N THR A 266 -1.58 8.87 1.06
CA THR A 266 -2.86 8.38 1.60
C THR A 266 -4.08 9.27 1.29
N GLU A 267 -3.88 10.58 1.14
CA GLU A 267 -4.93 11.54 0.77
C GLU A 267 -5.05 11.71 -0.75
N GLY A 268 -4.25 10.97 -1.52
CA GLY A 268 -4.31 10.98 -2.98
C GLY A 268 -3.49 12.08 -3.65
N ARG A 269 -2.53 12.68 -2.94
CA ARG A 269 -1.63 13.72 -3.46
C ARG A 269 -0.45 13.10 -4.21
N PRO A 270 -0.25 13.37 -5.52
CA PRO A 270 0.93 12.97 -6.27
C PRO A 270 2.16 13.80 -5.86
N GLN A 271 3.28 13.15 -5.58
CA GLN A 271 4.51 13.77 -5.09
C GLN A 271 5.73 13.22 -5.82
N LEU A 272 6.72 14.07 -6.07
CA LEU A 272 7.95 13.69 -6.75
C LEU A 272 9.06 13.40 -5.74
N ALA A 273 9.56 12.17 -5.74
CA ALA A 273 10.84 11.80 -5.16
C ALA A 273 11.95 12.11 -6.18
N MET A 274 12.98 12.83 -5.72
CA MET A 274 14.13 13.20 -6.54
C MET A 274 15.32 12.33 -6.18
N ARG A 275 16.02 11.84 -7.20
CA ARG A 275 17.20 11.00 -7.03
C ARG A 275 18.29 11.75 -6.25
N ALA A 276 18.74 11.15 -5.14
CA ALA A 276 19.82 11.66 -4.30
C ALA A 276 21.17 10.99 -4.59
N GLY A 277 21.16 9.70 -4.95
CA GLY A 277 22.35 8.92 -5.28
C GLY A 277 22.16 8.06 -6.53
N PHE A 278 23.23 7.42 -6.99
CA PHE A 278 23.11 6.41 -8.05
C PHE A 278 22.93 5.02 -7.41
N ALA A 279 22.13 4.17 -8.05
CA ALA A 279 21.95 2.80 -7.61
C ALA A 279 23.30 2.04 -7.57
N PRO A 280 23.55 1.22 -6.54
CA PRO A 280 24.84 0.61 -6.31
C PRO A 280 25.16 -0.48 -7.33
N GLY A 281 26.45 -0.61 -7.66
CA GLY A 281 26.95 -1.66 -8.56
C GLY A 281 26.35 -1.56 -9.96
N GLU A 282 25.65 -2.62 -10.39
CA GLU A 282 25.00 -2.68 -11.71
C GLU A 282 23.49 -2.47 -11.65
N ALA A 283 22.93 -2.09 -10.50
CA ALA A 283 21.50 -1.82 -10.36
C ALA A 283 21.01 -0.71 -11.31
N LYS A 284 19.74 -0.77 -11.70
CA LYS A 284 19.12 0.15 -12.67
C LYS A 284 17.80 0.70 -12.14
N GLU A 285 17.35 1.83 -12.68
CA GLU A 285 16.02 2.38 -12.40
C GLU A 285 14.93 1.37 -12.76
N ASN A 286 13.90 1.27 -11.92
CA ASN A 286 12.95 0.16 -11.98
C ASN A 286 12.18 0.11 -13.31
N TRP A 287 11.75 1.27 -13.81
CA TRP A 287 11.06 1.38 -15.09
C TRP A 287 11.95 1.03 -16.29
N ALA A 288 13.25 1.30 -16.20
CA ALA A 288 14.20 1.05 -17.28
C ALA A 288 14.46 -0.45 -17.46
N ILE A 289 14.48 -1.22 -16.35
CA ILE A 289 14.55 -2.68 -16.38
C ILE A 289 13.33 -3.26 -17.10
N LEU A 290 12.13 -2.81 -16.73
CA LEU A 290 10.86 -3.23 -17.34
C LEU A 290 10.81 -2.86 -18.83
N ARG A 291 11.26 -1.66 -19.19
CA ARG A 291 11.35 -1.21 -20.58
C ARG A 291 12.32 -2.07 -21.40
N ALA A 292 13.49 -2.39 -20.87
CA ALA A 292 14.46 -3.26 -21.55
C ALA A 292 13.89 -4.67 -21.73
N LEU A 293 13.30 -5.25 -20.67
CA LEU A 293 12.67 -6.56 -20.73
C LEU A 293 11.51 -6.64 -21.74
N SER A 294 10.68 -5.59 -21.82
CA SER A 294 9.59 -5.55 -22.80
C SER A 294 10.07 -5.67 -24.25
N ALA A 295 11.27 -5.15 -24.57
CA ALA A 295 11.87 -5.29 -25.89
C ALA A 295 12.33 -6.74 -26.16
N GLU A 296 12.95 -7.39 -25.18
CA GLU A 296 13.35 -8.80 -25.27
C GLU A 296 12.14 -9.74 -25.44
N LEU A 297 10.97 -9.35 -24.89
CA LEU A 297 9.71 -10.06 -25.07
C LEU A 297 9.08 -9.86 -26.46
N GLY A 298 9.60 -8.93 -27.25
CA GLY A 298 9.05 -8.58 -28.57
C GLY A 298 7.85 -7.62 -28.54
N SER A 299 7.55 -7.05 -27.37
CA SER A 299 6.44 -6.12 -27.14
C SER A 299 6.94 -4.87 -26.42
N ALA A 300 7.87 -4.16 -27.05
CA ALA A 300 8.54 -3.02 -26.46
C ALA A 300 7.54 -1.93 -26.03
N LEU A 301 7.66 -1.49 -24.78
CA LEU A 301 6.89 -0.36 -24.25
C LEU A 301 7.23 0.93 -25.03
N PRO A 302 6.25 1.83 -25.28
CA PRO A 302 6.37 2.92 -26.25
C PRO A 302 7.07 4.17 -25.70
N TYR A 303 8.09 4.01 -24.84
CA TYR A 303 8.85 5.11 -24.24
C TYR A 303 10.30 4.70 -23.96
N ASP A 304 11.25 5.59 -24.24
CA ASP A 304 12.69 5.34 -24.05
C ASP A 304 13.32 6.28 -23.01
N SER A 305 12.52 7.12 -22.37
CA SER A 305 12.94 8.04 -21.31
C SER A 305 11.86 8.18 -20.24
N LEU A 306 12.28 8.54 -19.02
CA LEU A 306 11.34 8.84 -17.92
C LEU A 306 10.35 9.95 -18.29
N ALA A 307 10.77 10.95 -19.09
CA ALA A 307 9.89 12.02 -19.55
C ALA A 307 8.78 11.49 -20.45
N GLN A 308 9.09 10.61 -21.41
CA GLN A 308 8.10 9.97 -22.27
C GLN A 308 7.19 9.03 -21.47
N LEU A 309 7.74 8.29 -20.51
CA LEU A 309 6.95 7.47 -19.59
C LEU A 309 5.94 8.30 -18.81
N ARG A 310 6.36 9.44 -18.23
CA ARG A 310 5.45 10.36 -17.54
C ARG A 310 4.41 10.97 -18.47
N GLN A 311 4.75 11.28 -19.71
CA GLN A 311 3.77 11.73 -20.71
C GLN A 311 2.71 10.67 -20.98
N ALA A 312 3.11 9.41 -21.17
CA ALA A 312 2.18 8.29 -21.35
C ALA A 312 1.32 8.05 -20.09
N LEU A 313 1.94 8.10 -18.91
CA LEU A 313 1.27 7.96 -17.62
C LEU A 313 0.18 9.04 -17.44
N VAL A 314 0.53 10.31 -17.64
CA VAL A 314 -0.41 11.43 -17.50
C VAL A 314 -1.49 11.41 -18.58
N ALA A 315 -1.16 11.00 -19.81
CA ALA A 315 -2.16 10.84 -20.87
C ALA A 315 -3.22 9.79 -20.50
N ALA A 316 -2.81 8.68 -19.86
CA ALA A 316 -3.73 7.64 -19.39
C ALA A 316 -4.45 8.04 -18.08
N HIS A 317 -3.77 8.78 -17.19
CA HIS A 317 -4.24 9.13 -15.85
C HIS A 317 -4.01 10.63 -15.54
N PRO A 318 -4.83 11.55 -16.08
CA PRO A 318 -4.55 12.99 -16.06
C PRO A 318 -4.37 13.63 -14.67
N HIS A 319 -5.04 13.09 -13.64
CA HIS A 319 -4.94 13.59 -12.28
C HIS A 319 -3.52 13.43 -11.70
N LEU A 320 -2.72 12.49 -12.19
CA LEU A 320 -1.32 12.32 -11.76
C LEU A 320 -0.41 13.49 -12.17
N ALA A 321 -0.85 14.38 -13.06
CA ALA A 321 -0.14 15.61 -13.39
C ALA A 321 -0.28 16.69 -12.31
N GLN A 322 -1.23 16.56 -11.38
CA GLN A 322 -1.54 17.53 -10.33
C GLN A 322 -0.56 17.37 -9.14
N ILE A 323 0.74 17.57 -9.41
CA ILE A 323 1.79 17.43 -8.40
C ILE A 323 1.51 18.36 -7.21
N ASP A 324 1.65 17.80 -6.01
CA ASP A 324 1.42 18.43 -4.71
C ASP A 324 -0.01 18.96 -4.49
N GLN A 325 -0.98 18.53 -5.29
CA GLN A 325 -2.40 18.86 -5.13
C GLN A 325 -3.21 17.62 -4.74
N VAL A 326 -4.14 17.79 -3.80
CA VAL A 326 -5.10 16.75 -3.41
C VAL A 326 -6.25 16.79 -4.41
N ALA A 327 -6.41 15.72 -5.19
CA ALA A 327 -7.54 15.60 -6.10
C ALA A 327 -8.84 15.36 -5.32
N GLU A 328 -9.90 16.08 -5.68
CA GLU A 328 -11.24 15.80 -5.17
C GLU A 328 -11.74 14.47 -5.75
N ASN A 329 -12.23 13.59 -4.87
CA ASN A 329 -12.80 12.31 -5.27
C ASN A 329 -14.32 12.38 -5.25
N GLU A 330 -14.95 12.05 -6.37
CA GLU A 330 -16.40 11.88 -6.43
C GLU A 330 -16.81 10.75 -5.48
N TRP A 331 -17.73 11.05 -4.56
CA TRP A 331 -18.20 10.07 -3.60
C TRP A 331 -19.03 8.98 -4.27
N LYS A 332 -18.64 7.72 -4.05
CA LYS A 332 -19.39 6.56 -4.51
C LYS A 332 -19.40 5.52 -3.39
N ALA A 333 -20.57 5.29 -2.79
CA ALA A 333 -20.72 4.27 -1.76
C ALA A 333 -20.44 2.86 -2.32
N GLU A 334 -19.72 2.06 -1.54
CA GLU A 334 -19.59 0.62 -1.80
C GLU A 334 -20.86 -0.12 -1.36
N PRO A 335 -21.25 -1.21 -2.05
CA PRO A 335 -22.46 -1.94 -1.72
C PRO A 335 -22.35 -2.54 -0.32
N ALA A 336 -23.37 -2.28 0.51
CA ALA A 336 -23.46 -2.87 1.84
C ALA A 336 -23.52 -4.40 1.74
N ASP A 337 -22.78 -5.07 2.63
CA ASP A 337 -22.78 -6.52 2.76
C ASP A 337 -22.65 -6.91 4.23
N LYS A 338 -22.90 -8.18 4.55
CA LYS A 338 -22.84 -8.69 5.92
C LYS A 338 -21.39 -8.82 6.37
N MET A 339 -21.02 -8.01 7.37
CA MET A 339 -19.77 -8.18 8.12
C MET A 339 -19.75 -9.51 8.88
N GLY A 340 -18.56 -10.10 9.02
CA GLY A 340 -18.34 -11.32 9.78
C GLY A 340 -18.22 -11.08 11.29
N ASP A 341 -18.02 -12.17 12.03
CA ASP A 341 -17.81 -12.15 13.48
C ASP A 341 -16.31 -12.25 13.81
N ALA A 342 -15.60 -11.13 13.76
CA ALA A 342 -14.15 -11.08 14.00
C ALA A 342 -13.68 -9.78 14.68
N THR A 343 -12.61 -9.87 15.47
CA THR A 343 -11.91 -8.70 16.02
C THR A 343 -11.00 -8.06 14.97
N PHE A 344 -10.88 -6.74 14.99
CA PHE A 344 -9.91 -6.02 14.15
C PHE A 344 -8.50 -6.26 14.66
N LYS A 345 -7.54 -6.30 13.73
CA LYS A 345 -6.11 -6.51 14.00
C LYS A 345 -5.34 -5.30 13.50
N ASN A 346 -4.25 -4.94 14.17
CA ASN A 346 -3.36 -3.89 13.68
C ASN A 346 -2.64 -4.35 12.41
N ALA A 347 -2.42 -3.42 11.47
CA ALA A 347 -1.74 -3.74 10.21
C ALA A 347 -0.24 -3.98 10.39
N ILE A 348 0.36 -3.31 11.38
CA ILE A 348 1.79 -3.34 11.70
C ILE A 348 1.96 -3.94 13.10
N SER A 349 2.85 -4.93 13.22
CA SER A 349 3.22 -5.57 14.49
C SER A 349 4.55 -5.09 15.05
N ASP A 350 5.41 -4.50 14.21
CA ASP A 350 6.71 -3.95 14.60
C ASP A 350 6.98 -2.68 13.79
N PHE A 351 6.84 -1.53 14.43
CA PHE A 351 7.03 -0.20 13.83
C PHE A 351 8.40 -0.04 13.15
N TYR A 352 9.45 -0.68 13.68
CA TYR A 352 10.82 -0.51 13.18
C TYR A 352 11.13 -1.44 12.00
N LEU A 353 10.34 -2.49 11.74
CA LEU A 353 10.67 -3.56 10.78
C LEU A 353 9.57 -3.75 9.71
N THR A 354 9.04 -2.64 9.20
CA THR A 354 7.83 -2.60 8.35
C THR A 354 8.06 -2.90 6.89
N ASN A 355 9.27 -2.73 6.36
CA ASN A 355 9.59 -2.93 4.95
C ASN A 355 11.03 -3.45 4.77
N PRO A 356 11.44 -3.87 3.56
CA PRO A 356 12.75 -4.49 3.33
C PRO A 356 13.94 -3.61 3.71
N ILE A 357 13.84 -2.30 3.50
CA ILE A 357 14.92 -1.35 3.83
C ILE A 357 15.08 -1.28 5.34
N ALA A 358 13.98 -1.16 6.07
CA ALA A 358 13.97 -1.12 7.52
C ALA A 358 14.45 -2.45 8.12
N ARG A 359 14.05 -3.59 7.55
CA ARG A 359 14.49 -4.92 7.97
C ARG A 359 15.97 -5.21 7.71
N ALA A 360 16.54 -4.62 6.67
CA ALA A 360 17.98 -4.70 6.40
C ALA A 360 18.83 -3.75 7.27
N SER A 361 18.21 -2.82 8.01
CA SER A 361 18.91 -1.85 8.84
C SER A 361 19.26 -2.41 10.22
N SER A 362 20.56 -2.43 10.54
CA SER A 362 21.04 -2.81 11.88
C SER A 362 20.52 -1.87 12.98
N VAL A 363 20.37 -0.59 12.68
CA VAL A 363 19.85 0.41 13.62
C VAL A 363 18.38 0.13 13.94
N MET A 364 17.56 -0.17 12.92
CA MET A 364 16.16 -0.49 13.14
C MET A 364 15.98 -1.81 13.90
N ALA A 365 16.83 -2.80 13.63
CA ALA A 365 16.86 -4.05 14.38
C ALA A 365 17.17 -3.83 15.88
N GLU A 366 18.15 -2.99 16.19
CA GLU A 366 18.47 -2.62 17.58
C GLU A 366 17.32 -1.89 18.26
N LEU A 367 16.68 -0.94 17.56
CA LEU A 367 15.52 -0.21 18.09
C LEU A 367 14.32 -1.13 18.34
N SER A 368 14.05 -2.09 17.45
CA SER A 368 13.02 -3.12 17.64
C SER A 368 13.31 -3.96 18.90
N ALA A 369 14.55 -4.44 19.06
CA ALA A 369 14.95 -5.23 20.22
C ALA A 369 14.80 -4.43 21.54
N ASN A 370 15.25 -3.17 21.55
CA ASN A 370 15.12 -2.29 22.71
C ASN A 370 13.66 -1.96 23.04
N ALA A 371 12.80 -1.79 22.04
CA ALA A 371 11.37 -1.58 22.23
C ALA A 371 10.70 -2.81 22.88
N LYS A 372 11.02 -4.02 22.41
CA LYS A 372 10.53 -5.28 23.00
C LYS A 372 10.98 -5.44 24.45
N ALA A 373 12.27 -5.20 24.73
CA ALA A 373 12.81 -5.26 26.09
C ALA A 373 12.12 -4.29 27.06
N ARG A 374 11.78 -3.07 26.61
CA ARG A 374 11.01 -2.10 27.42
C ARG A 374 9.59 -2.57 27.70
N ALA A 375 8.92 -3.22 26.75
CA ALA A 375 7.56 -3.74 26.93
C ALA A 375 7.52 -4.93 27.89
N GLU A 376 8.56 -5.79 27.90
CA GLU A 376 8.67 -6.93 28.80
C GLU A 376 9.03 -6.53 30.24
N THR A 377 9.76 -5.43 30.40
CA THR A 377 10.11 -4.88 31.71
C THR A 377 8.89 -4.19 32.29
N LYS A 378 8.05 -4.94 33.05
CA LYS A 378 7.02 -4.33 33.90
C LYS A 378 7.71 -3.33 34.83
N VAL A 379 7.55 -2.04 34.55
CA VAL A 379 7.90 -0.99 35.52
C VAL A 379 7.02 -1.25 36.73
N ALA A 380 7.62 -1.70 37.83
CA ALA A 380 6.95 -1.72 39.12
C ALA A 380 6.50 -0.28 39.40
N ALA A 381 5.20 -0.06 39.43
CA ALA A 381 4.64 1.24 39.79
C ALA A 381 5.13 1.62 41.20
N GLU A 382 5.72 2.81 41.33
CA GLU A 382 5.85 3.51 42.62
C GLU A 382 4.56 4.26 42.95
#